data_AF-A5YBT7-F1
#
_entry.id   AF-A5YBT7-F1
#
_cell.length_a   1.000
_cell.length_b   1.000
_cell.length_c   1.000
_cell.angle_alpha   90.00
_cell.angle_beta   90.00
_cell.angle_gamma   90.00
#
_symmetry.space_group_name_H-M   'P 1'
#
loop_
_entity.id
_entity.type
_entity.pdbx_description
1 polymer ?
#
loop_
_entity_poly.entity_id
_entity_poly.type
_entity_poly.pdbx_seq_one_letter_code
_entity_poly.pdbx_strand_id
1 'polypeptide(L)' 'GLINSLAVYARTNHFGFLETPYRKVVDGKATAEIEYLSAIEEGRYTIAQANAALDENGNLSDELVS' A
#
# COMPACT_ATOMS: atom_id res chain seq x y z
N GLY A 1 -7.97 22.10 -7.23
CA GLY A 1 -7.04 22.74 -6.28
C GLY A 1 -7.66 22.82 -4.91
N LEU A 2 -8.52 23.82 -4.67
CA LEU A 2 -9.15 24.06 -3.37
C LEU A 2 -10.28 23.09 -3.00
N ILE A 3 -10.84 22.40 -4.00
CA ILE A 3 -11.81 21.31 -3.82
C ILE A 3 -11.24 20.08 -4.54
N ASN A 4 -11.20 18.95 -3.84
CA ASN A 4 -10.76 17.66 -4.33
C ASN A 4 -11.81 16.59 -4.00
N SER A 5 -11.75 15.46 -4.71
CA SER A 5 -12.57 14.28 -4.41
C SER A 5 -11.70 13.21 -3.75
N LEU A 6 -12.30 12.42 -2.85
CA LEU A 6 -11.61 11.30 -2.21
C LEU A 6 -11.39 10.16 -3.20
N ALA A 7 -10.26 9.46 -3.06
CA ALA A 7 -10.01 8.22 -3.79
C ALA A 7 -10.95 7.11 -3.30
N VAL A 8 -11.23 6.14 -4.17
CA VAL A 8 -12.25 5.07 -3.95
C VAL A 8 -12.07 4.35 -2.61
N TYR A 9 -10.83 4.11 -2.21
CA TYR A 9 -10.51 3.37 -0.99
C TYR A 9 -9.91 4.22 0.13
N ALA A 10 -9.81 5.54 -0.06
CA ALA A 10 -9.31 6.43 0.97
C ALA A 10 -10.32 6.54 2.12
N ARG A 11 -9.83 6.56 3.36
CA ARG A 11 -10.64 6.79 4.56
C ARG A 11 -9.94 7.78 5.51
N THR A 12 -10.69 8.36 6.44
CA THR A 12 -10.13 9.18 7.51
C THR A 12 -9.94 8.36 8.78
N ASN A 13 -8.81 8.54 9.48
CA ASN A 13 -8.63 7.96 10.81
C ASN A 13 -9.18 8.85 11.92
N HIS A 14 -9.04 8.41 13.18
CA HIS A 14 -9.59 9.13 14.34
C HIS A 14 -9.02 10.55 14.51
N PHE A 15 -7.83 10.81 13.99
CA PHE A 15 -7.16 12.11 14.03
C PHE A 15 -7.49 12.98 12.82
N GLY A 16 -8.29 12.49 11.87
CA GLY A 16 -8.67 13.20 10.66
C GLY A 16 -7.66 13.11 9.52
N PHE A 17 -6.62 12.29 9.63
CA PHE A 17 -5.68 12.06 8.52
C PHE A 17 -6.26 11.07 7.52
N LEU A 18 -5.93 11.25 6.24
CA LEU A 18 -6.27 10.31 5.20
C LEU A 18 -5.34 9.09 5.26
N GLU A 19 -5.95 7.93 5.13
CA GLU A 19 -5.30 6.63 5.02
C GLU A 19 -5.73 5.94 3.74
N THR A 20 -4.81 5.17 3.17
CA THR A 20 -5.07 4.30 2.02
C THR A 20 -4.69 2.86 2.37
N PRO A 21 -5.43 1.86 1.85
CA PRO A 21 -5.12 0.47 2.11
C PRO A 21 -3.94 -0.01 1.26
N TYR A 22 -3.07 -0.79 1.88
CA TYR A 22 -1.95 -1.50 1.28
C TYR A 22 -1.97 -2.97 1.65
N ARG A 23 -1.43 -3.82 0.78
CA ARG A 23 -1.24 -5.24 1.05
C ARG A 23 0.13 -5.46 1.66
N LYS A 24 0.19 -6.09 2.84
CA LYS A 24 1.47 -6.37 3.50
C LYS A 24 2.26 -7.42 2.73
N VAL A 25 3.55 -7.17 2.55
CA VAL A 25 4.52 -8.11 2.00
C VAL A 25 5.47 -8.52 3.11
N VAL A 26 5.68 -9.83 3.30
CA VAL A 26 6.60 -10.38 4.30
C VAL A 26 7.53 -11.33 3.58
N ASP A 27 8.85 -11.11 3.72
CA ASP A 27 9.89 -11.93 3.08
C ASP A 27 9.67 -12.10 1.57
N GLY A 28 9.26 -11.03 0.88
CA GLY A 28 8.97 -11.01 -0.55
C GLY A 28 7.60 -11.57 -0.94
N LYS A 29 6.86 -12.18 0.00
CA LYS A 29 5.53 -12.77 -0.25
C LYS A 29 4.40 -11.79 0.02
N ALA A 30 3.56 -11.56 -0.99
CA ALA A 30 2.34 -10.78 -0.84
C ALA A 30 1.29 -11.56 -0.02
N THR A 31 0.90 -10.99 1.13
CA THR A 31 -0.07 -11.61 2.03
C THR A 31 -1.50 -11.17 1.72
N ALA A 32 -2.51 -11.73 2.39
CA ALA A 32 -3.89 -11.25 2.31
C ALA A 32 -4.20 -10.13 3.33
N GLU A 33 -3.23 -9.74 4.16
CA GLU A 33 -3.40 -8.72 5.18
C GLU A 33 -3.42 -7.32 4.55
N ILE A 34 -4.46 -6.56 4.86
CA ILE A 34 -4.63 -5.18 4.42
C ILE A 34 -4.37 -4.26 5.59
N GLU A 35 -3.35 -3.41 5.46
CA GLU A 35 -3.03 -2.37 6.43
C GLU A 35 -3.33 -1.01 5.83
N TYR A 36 -3.95 -0.14 6.62
CA TYR A 36 -4.20 1.23 6.22
C TYR A 36 -3.09 2.10 6.76
N LEU A 37 -2.45 2.83 5.86
CA LEU A 37 -1.31 3.68 6.20
C LEU A 37 -1.68 5.14 5.94
N SER A 38 -1.32 6.00 6.87
CA SER A 38 -1.29 7.43 6.63
C SER A 38 -0.08 7.80 5.76
N ALA A 39 -0.11 8.98 5.14
CA ALA A 39 1.01 9.47 4.32
C ALA A 39 2.35 9.55 5.08
N ILE A 40 2.31 9.71 6.41
CA ILE A 40 3.52 9.75 7.25
C ILE A 40 4.09 8.34 7.45
N GLU A 41 3.22 7.34 7.61
CA GLU A 41 3.61 5.94 7.78
C GLU A 41 4.09 5.35 6.47
N GLU A 42 3.41 5.66 5.36
CA GLU A 42 3.78 5.21 4.01
C GLU A 42 5.25 5.54 3.69
N GLY A 43 5.73 6.73 4.06
CA GLY A 43 7.11 7.14 3.84
C GLY A 43 8.19 6.29 4.53
N ARG A 44 7.81 5.35 5.39
CA ARG A 44 8.73 4.39 6.04
C ARG A 44 8.88 3.08 5.26
N TYR A 45 8.09 2.89 4.21
CA TYR A 45 8.02 1.64 3.45
C TYR A 45 8.31 1.88 1.97
N THR A 46 8.85 0.85 1.31
CA THR A 46 8.91 0.79 -0.14
C THR A 46 7.59 0.21 -0.66
N ILE A 47 6.86 0.98 -1.46
CA ILE A 47 5.54 0.58 -2.00
C ILE A 47 5.70 0.03 -3.42
N ALA A 48 5.41 -1.26 -3.58
CA ALA A 48 5.30 -1.89 -4.90
C ALA A 48 4.01 -1.46 -5.60
N GLN A 49 4.04 -1.38 -6.93
CA GLN A 49 2.85 -1.08 -7.72
C GLN A 49 1.85 -2.25 -7.66
N ALA A 50 0.55 -1.95 -7.79
CA ALA A 50 -0.50 -2.97 -7.75
C ALA A 50 -0.41 -4.00 -8.92
N ASN A 51 0.28 -3.64 -10.01
CA ASN A 51 0.52 -4.49 -11.17
C ASN A 51 1.90 -5.18 -11.13
N ALA A 52 2.65 -5.10 -10.02
CA ALA A 52 3.89 -5.83 -9.87
C ALA A 52 3.66 -7.34 -10.10
N ALA A 53 4.57 -7.97 -10.82
CA ALA A 53 4.46 -9.38 -11.14
C ALA A 53 4.69 -10.24 -9.88
N LEU A 54 3.86 -11.28 -9.73
CA LEU A 54 3.96 -12.27 -8.68
C LEU A 54 4.26 -13.64 -9.27
N ASP A 55 5.10 -14.43 -8.61
CA ASP A 55 5.31 -15.83 -8.93
C ASP A 55 4.11 -16.71 -8.50
N GLU A 56 4.16 -18.00 -8.85
CA GLU A 56 3.15 -18.99 -8.48
C GLU A 56 2.96 -19.17 -6.96
N ASN A 57 3.96 -18.79 -6.16
CA ASN A 57 3.98 -18.89 -4.71
C ASN A 57 3.53 -17.60 -4.01
N GLY A 58 3.22 -16.55 -4.78
CA GLY A 58 2.80 -15.23 -4.33
C GLY A 58 3.93 -14.28 -3.95
N ASN A 59 5.16 -14.56 -4.38
CA ASN A 59 6.32 -13.69 -4.17
C ASN A 59 6.44 -12.66 -5.29
N LEU A 60 6.90 -11.45 -4.95
CA LEU A 60 7.23 -10.42 -5.93
C LEU A 60 8.39 -10.90 -6.80
N SER A 61 8.15 -10.97 -8.11
CA SER A 61 9.15 -11.44 -9.08
C SER A 61 10.00 -10.31 -9.67
N ASP A 62 9.70 -9.06 -9.33
CA ASP A 62 10.37 -7.87 -9.86
C ASP A 62 11.50 -7.42 -8.95
N GLU A 63 12.70 -7.23 -9.50
CA GLU A 63 13.95 -6.88 -8.79
C GLU A 63 14.03 -5.38 -8.44
N LEU A 64 12.88 -4.74 -8.18
CA LEU A 64 12.77 -3.28 -8.01
C LEU A 64 12.25 -2.87 -6.62
N VAL A 65 12.30 -3.77 -5.65
CA VAL A 65 11.99 -3.44 -4.25
C VAL A 65 13.23 -3.76 -3.41
N SER A 66 14.15 -2.78 -3.34
CA SER A 66 15.23 -2.75 -2.36
C SER A 66 14.82 -1.98 -1.10
#